data_AF-A0AAU5L1P8-F1
#
_entry.id   AF-A0AAU5L1P8-F1
#
_cell.length_a   1.000
_cell.length_b   1.000
_cell.length_c   1.000
_cell.angle_alpha   90.00
_cell.angle_beta   90.00
_cell.angle_gamma   90.00
#
_symmetry.space_group_name_H-M   'P 1'
#
loop_
_entity.id
_entity.type
_entity.pdbx_description
1 polymer ?
#
loop_
_entity_poly.entity_id
_entity_poly.type
_entity_poly.pdbx_seq_one_letter_code
_entity_poly.pdbx_strand_id
1 'polypeptide(L)' 'MPGSLTISHHEAAVALDHADAKRLATVLEELAYLLEIPGPNRINEAQLDALCEGRAADRTELSRWSRGIAAELKGRL' A
#
# COMPACT_ATOMS: atom_id res chain seq x y z
N MET A 1 21.47 -27.33 -30.68
CA MET A 1 20.42 -27.08 -29.68
C MET A 1 20.47 -25.61 -29.28
N PRO A 2 19.37 -24.83 -29.42
CA PRO A 2 19.36 -23.46 -28.95
C PRO A 2 19.28 -23.45 -27.42
N GLY A 3 20.18 -22.70 -26.79
CA GLY A 3 20.29 -22.59 -25.34
C GLY A 3 19.04 -21.96 -24.72
N SER A 4 18.48 -22.63 -23.73
CA SER A 4 17.41 -22.10 -22.88
C SER A 4 17.99 -20.98 -22.02
N LEU A 5 17.63 -19.73 -22.35
CA LEU A 5 17.87 -18.57 -21.49
C LEU A 5 16.89 -18.65 -20.31
N THR A 6 17.37 -19.11 -19.15
CA THR A 6 16.64 -18.93 -17.89
C THR A 6 16.75 -17.46 -17.51
N ILE A 7 15.73 -16.66 -17.84
CA ILE A 7 15.58 -15.31 -17.30
C ILE A 7 15.19 -15.47 -15.83
N SER A 8 16.19 -15.49 -14.95
CA SER A 8 15.95 -15.33 -13.52
C SER A 8 15.49 -13.89 -13.30
N HIS A 9 14.17 -13.69 -13.19
CA HIS A 9 13.58 -12.45 -12.70
C HIS A 9 14.21 -12.12 -11.34
N HIS A 10 15.21 -11.23 -11.33
CA HIS A 10 15.67 -10.62 -10.09
C HIS A 10 14.59 -9.64 -9.67
N GLU A 11 13.65 -10.11 -8.86
CA GLU A 11 12.79 -9.24 -8.07
C GLU A 11 13.70 -8.39 -7.19
N ALA A 12 13.78 -7.09 -7.47
CA ALA A 12 14.61 -6.18 -6.71
C ALA A 12 14.00 -6.07 -5.31
N ALA A 13 14.64 -6.69 -4.31
CA ALA A 13 14.24 -6.56 -2.93
C ALA A 13 14.48 -5.11 -2.47
N VAL A 14 13.42 -4.39 -2.14
CA VAL A 14 13.51 -3.07 -1.51
C VAL A 14 13.59 -3.27 0.00
N ALA A 15 14.74 -2.95 0.58
CA ALA A 15 14.91 -2.97 2.03
C ALA A 15 14.39 -1.67 2.64
N LEU A 16 13.65 -1.78 3.74
CA LEU A 16 13.18 -0.67 4.55
C LEU A 16 13.78 -0.84 5.94
N ASP A 17 14.33 0.23 6.53
CA ASP A 17 14.80 0.15 7.89
C ASP A 17 13.64 0.00 8.89
N HIS A 18 13.95 -0.43 10.12
CA HIS A 18 12.93 -0.70 11.13
C HIS A 18 12.10 0.55 11.49
N ALA A 19 12.72 1.73 11.55
CA ALA A 19 12.04 2.97 11.93
C ALA A 19 11.08 3.42 10.83
N ASP A 20 11.52 3.35 9.58
CA ASP A 20 10.72 3.67 8.40
C ASP A 20 9.61 2.66 8.19
N ALA A 21 9.86 1.37 8.40
CA ALA A 21 8.82 0.33 8.35
C ALA A 21 7.72 0.56 9.39
N LYS A 22 8.10 0.94 10.62
CA LYS A 22 7.14 1.32 11.66
C LYS A 22 6.35 2.57 11.28
N ARG A 23 7.01 3.60 10.77
CA ARG A 23 6.37 4.83 10.35
C ARG A 23 5.38 4.59 9.20
N LEU A 24 5.78 3.81 8.21
CA LEU A 24 4.96 3.46 7.05
C LEU A 24 3.71 2.68 7.49
N ALA A 25 3.86 1.70 8.38
CA ALA A 25 2.72 0.96 8.90
C ALA A 25 1.70 1.86 9.59
N THR A 26 2.14 2.81 10.42
CA THR A 26 1.25 3.80 11.05
C THR A 26 0.55 4.66 10.00
N VAL A 27 1.27 5.18 9.00
CA VAL A 27 0.67 6.01 7.95
C VAL A 27 -0.40 5.25 7.16
N LEU A 28 -0.17 3.98 6.85
CA LEU A 28 -1.12 3.14 6.12
C LEU A 28 -2.38 2.82 6.94
N GLU A 29 -2.28 2.67 8.25
CA GLU A 29 -3.45 2.52 9.13
C GLU A 29 -4.29 3.78 9.20
N GLU A 30 -3.64 4.93 9.37
CA GLU A 30 -4.33 6.22 9.38
C GLU A 30 -4.98 6.51 8.03
N LEU A 31 -4.32 6.16 6.93
CA LEU A 31 -4.90 6.25 5.59
C LEU A 31 -6.18 5.40 5.48
N ALA A 32 -6.12 4.12 5.90
CA ALA A 32 -7.29 3.25 5.88
C ALA A 32 -8.43 3.79 6.76
N TYR A 33 -8.10 4.34 7.93
CA TYR A 33 -9.07 4.99 8.80
C TYR A 33 -9.75 6.19 8.10
N LEU A 34 -8.97 7.10 7.53
CA LEU A 34 -9.49 8.29 6.82
C LEU A 34 -10.29 7.93 5.56
N LEU A 35 -10.05 6.78 4.95
CA LEU A 35 -10.85 6.28 3.84
C LEU A 35 -12.26 5.85 4.29
N GLU A 36 -12.40 5.33 5.51
CA GLU A 36 -13.63 4.67 5.98
C GLU A 36 -14.53 5.54 6.85
N ILE A 37 -13.96 6.49 7.61
CA ILE A 37 -14.78 7.30 8.50
C ILE A 37 -15.83 8.11 7.74
N PRO A 38 -17.04 8.28 8.29
CA PRO A 38 -17.95 9.29 7.80
C PRO A 38 -17.50 10.69 8.25
N GLY A 39 -17.98 11.73 7.55
CA GLY A 39 -17.82 13.13 7.97
C GLY A 39 -16.70 13.88 7.24
N PRO A 40 -16.44 15.14 7.67
CA PRO A 40 -15.63 16.10 6.90
C PRO A 40 -14.14 15.77 6.84
N ASN A 41 -13.66 14.90 7.74
CA ASN A 41 -12.26 14.47 7.77
C ASN A 41 -11.98 13.28 6.84
N ARG A 42 -13.01 12.69 6.24
CA ARG A 42 -12.87 11.59 5.28
C ARG A 42 -12.13 12.06 4.03
N ILE A 43 -11.28 11.20 3.48
CA ILE A 43 -10.71 11.39 2.13
C ILE A 43 -11.85 11.55 1.12
N ASN A 44 -11.88 12.67 0.40
CA ASN A 44 -12.90 12.94 -0.60
C ASN A 44 -12.58 12.21 -1.93
N GLU A 45 -13.51 12.26 -2.89
CA GLU A 45 -13.36 11.54 -4.16
C GLU A 45 -12.16 12.04 -4.99
N ALA A 46 -11.91 13.36 -5.04
CA ALA A 46 -10.75 13.90 -5.75
C ALA A 46 -9.41 13.45 -5.14
N GLN A 47 -9.35 13.33 -3.81
CA GLN A 47 -8.19 12.80 -3.10
C GLN A 47 -8.05 11.29 -3.32
N LEU A 48 -9.15 10.54 -3.36
CA LEU A 48 -9.14 9.11 -3.67
C LEU A 48 -8.64 8.85 -5.09
N ASP A 49 -9.15 9.59 -6.08
CA ASP A 49 -8.72 9.49 -7.48
C ASP A 49 -7.22 9.78 -7.63
N ALA A 50 -6.72 10.79 -6.89
CA ALA A 50 -5.30 11.13 -6.86
C ALA A 50 -4.45 9.98 -6.27
N LEU A 51 -4.92 9.32 -5.21
CA LEU A 51 -4.25 8.16 -4.61
C LEU A 51 -4.28 6.93 -5.52
N CYS A 52 -5.31 6.79 -6.34
CA CYS A 52 -5.46 5.67 -7.28
C CYS A 52 -4.69 5.88 -8.60
N GLU A 53 -4.04 7.04 -8.79
CA GLU A 53 -3.30 7.40 -10.01
C GLU A 53 -4.13 7.26 -11.30
N GLY A 54 -5.42 7.60 -11.22
CA GLY A 54 -6.34 7.48 -12.36
C GLY A 54 -6.78 6.05 -12.69
N ARG A 55 -6.44 5.06 -11.87
CA ARG A 55 -7.12 3.75 -11.87
C ARG A 55 -8.53 3.90 -11.31
N ALA A 56 -9.39 2.93 -11.61
CA ALA A 56 -10.74 2.90 -11.04
C ALA A 56 -10.65 2.97 -9.51
N ALA A 57 -11.15 4.07 -8.94
CA ALA A 57 -11.09 4.34 -7.52
C ALA A 57 -12.05 3.40 -6.76
N ASP A 58 -11.51 2.38 -6.11
CA ASP A 58 -12.23 1.57 -5.13
C ASP A 58 -11.68 1.88 -3.73
N ARG A 59 -12.48 2.64 -2.98
CA ARG A 59 -12.18 3.04 -1.60
C ARG A 59 -12.06 1.85 -0.66
N THR A 60 -12.93 0.85 -0.81
CA THR A 60 -12.95 -0.32 0.05
C THR A 60 -11.73 -1.20 -0.23
N GLU A 61 -11.38 -1.34 -1.51
CA GLU A 61 -10.14 -2.01 -1.92
C GLU A 61 -8.91 -1.30 -1.33
N LEU A 62 -8.77 0.01 -1.53
CA LEU A 62 -7.62 0.77 -1.07
C LEU A 62 -7.47 0.76 0.45
N SER A 63 -8.58 0.85 1.19
CA SER A 63 -8.58 0.73 2.65
C SER A 63 -8.10 -0.66 3.09
N ARG A 64 -8.66 -1.73 2.49
CA ARG A 64 -8.29 -3.11 2.80
C ARG A 64 -6.82 -3.37 2.50
N TRP A 65 -6.35 -2.93 1.34
CA TRP A 65 -4.95 -3.06 0.93
C TRP A 65 -4.02 -2.35 1.92
N SER A 66 -4.33 -1.09 2.27
CA SER A 66 -3.53 -0.30 3.21
C SER A 66 -3.41 -1.00 4.57
N ARG A 67 -4.52 -1.55 5.11
CA ARG A 67 -4.50 -2.33 6.36
C ARG A 67 -3.69 -3.61 6.25
N GLY A 68 -3.81 -4.33 5.13
CA GLY A 68 -3.07 -5.57 4.90
C GLY A 68 -1.56 -5.32 4.98
N ILE A 69 -1.07 -4.33 4.24
CA ILE A 69 0.36 -3.98 4.24
C ILE A 69 0.81 -3.48 5.62
N ALA A 70 0.02 -2.65 6.30
CA ALA A 70 0.37 -2.20 7.65
C ALA A 70 0.49 -3.38 8.64
N ALA A 71 -0.44 -4.33 8.58
CA ALA A 71 -0.41 -5.53 9.43
C ALA A 71 0.81 -6.41 9.11
N GLU A 72 1.14 -6.59 7.84
CA GLU A 72 2.33 -7.33 7.42
C GLU A 72 3.63 -6.67 7.90
N LEU A 73 3.74 -5.35 7.75
CA LEU A 73 4.90 -4.60 8.23
C LEU A 73 5.03 -4.77 9.75
N LYS A 74 3.95 -4.55 10.51
CA LYS A 74 3.96 -4.71 11.98
C LYS A 74 4.26 -6.12 12.45
N GLY A 75 3.84 -7.14 11.71
CA GLY A 75 4.15 -8.54 12.02
C GLY A 75 5.63 -8.91 11.80
N ARG A 76 6.39 -8.06 11.11
CA ARG A 76 7.82 -8.25 10.81
C ARG A 76 8.74 -7.29 11.59
N LEU A 77 8.18 -6.34 12.34
CA LEU A 77 8.91 -5.45 13.26
C LEU A 77 9.24 -6.18 14.56
#